data_AF-A0A0F7TWU3-F1
#
_entry.id   AF-A0A0F7TWU3-F1
#
_cell.length_a   1.000
_cell.length_b   1.000
_cell.length_c   1.000
_cell.angle_alpha   90.00
_cell.angle_beta   90.00
_cell.angle_gamma   90.00
#
_symmetry.space_group_name_H-M   'P 1'
#
loop_
_entity.id
_entity.type
_entity.pdbx_description
1 polymer ?
#
loop_
_entity_poly.entity_id
_entity_poly.type
_entity_poly.pdbx_seq_one_letter_code
_entity_poly.pdbx_strand_id
1 'polypeptide(L)'
;MWAKYRGGVMMQLDPSGKILRQYSDPYAHHDQNHLDDGTLLYTTLEPLTADEAARVRGGIPGSEAPGGIIYGDCIKLVDPWSVSNNSSSADFDGSNGKGGAKLLCVSFDSEGNIIASTRNASGVFIISRQTGEVLWHLTAPVVCQQHCAHQINSAGDILILDNGVFRPEISVPFSRAIIVSRDKQIKWEYKDTTTGGLGFFTPFMGSAQKLENGNVLICEAATGRIMEVTEDGKVVWEFIVPQLQDYKAVMSKDELAEMERIGFSNQSNAIFRAYKYRPEEVPWVKED
;
A
#
# COMPACT_ATOMS: atom_id res chain seq x y z
N MET A 1 17.21 7.34 0.90
CA MET A 1 15.79 6.88 1.01
C MET A 1 14.82 7.71 0.15
N TRP A 2 15.04 9.01 -0.05
CA TRP A 2 14.23 9.88 -0.92
C TRP A 2 13.96 9.31 -2.32
N ALA A 3 14.98 8.77 -2.99
CA ALA A 3 14.84 8.20 -4.34
C ALA A 3 14.00 6.91 -4.41
N LYS A 4 13.79 6.21 -3.28
CA LYS A 4 13.17 4.87 -3.26
C LYS A 4 11.65 4.88 -3.37
N TYR A 5 11.00 5.99 -3.02
CA TYR A 5 9.56 6.03 -2.76
C TYR A 5 8.88 7.20 -3.48
N ARG A 6 9.21 7.41 -4.75
CA ARG A 6 8.58 8.45 -5.56
C ARG A 6 8.62 8.08 -7.03
N GLY A 7 7.60 8.49 -7.75
CA GLY A 7 7.44 8.24 -9.17
C GLY A 7 6.33 7.22 -9.39
N GLY A 8 5.41 7.57 -10.27
CA GLY A 8 4.33 6.68 -10.63
C GLY A 8 3.69 7.11 -11.93
N VAL A 9 3.23 6.10 -12.66
CA VAL A 9 2.34 6.27 -13.78
C VAL A 9 1.08 5.48 -13.43
N MET A 10 -0.07 6.16 -13.44
CA MET A 10 -1.39 5.56 -13.37
C MET A 10 -1.89 5.41 -14.80
N MET A 11 -2.23 4.20 -15.20
CA MET A 11 -2.66 3.91 -16.56
C MET A 11 -3.98 3.17 -16.57
N GLN A 12 -4.79 3.46 -17.58
CA GLN A 12 -5.84 2.56 -18.03
C GLN A 12 -5.40 1.96 -19.36
N LEU A 13 -5.37 0.64 -19.40
CA LEU A 13 -4.93 -0.15 -20.54
C LEU A 13 -6.13 -0.91 -21.10
N ASP A 14 -6.17 -1.12 -22.41
CA ASP A 14 -7.05 -2.13 -23.00
C ASP A 14 -6.42 -3.54 -22.88
N PRO A 15 -7.18 -4.61 -23.17
CA PRO A 15 -6.68 -5.99 -23.04
C PRO A 15 -5.50 -6.34 -23.95
N SER A 16 -5.22 -5.55 -25.00
CA SER A 16 -4.04 -5.72 -25.85
C SER A 16 -2.78 -5.07 -25.27
N GLY A 17 -2.91 -4.40 -24.11
CA GLY A 17 -1.85 -3.61 -23.50
C GLY A 17 -1.73 -2.21 -24.08
N LYS A 18 -2.68 -1.76 -24.91
CA LYS A 18 -2.67 -0.39 -25.44
C LYS A 18 -3.06 0.58 -24.33
N ILE A 19 -2.26 1.63 -24.17
CA ILE A 19 -2.59 2.75 -23.28
C ILE A 19 -3.80 3.49 -23.85
N LEU A 20 -4.92 3.40 -23.13
CA LEU A 20 -6.10 4.22 -23.40
C LEU A 20 -5.91 5.63 -22.85
N ARG A 21 -5.21 5.70 -21.71
CA ARG A 21 -5.30 6.79 -20.77
C ARG A 21 -4.08 6.71 -19.83
N GLN A 22 -3.32 7.79 -19.67
CA GLN A 22 -2.19 7.90 -18.75
C GLN A 22 -2.19 9.18 -17.88
N TYR A 23 -1.87 9.03 -16.59
CA TYR A 23 -1.57 10.12 -15.66
C TYR A 23 -0.23 9.85 -14.95
N SER A 24 0.63 10.85 -14.86
CA SER A 24 1.95 10.70 -14.24
C SER A 24 2.15 11.68 -13.07
N ASP A 25 2.60 11.17 -11.92
CA ASP A 25 3.04 11.98 -10.79
C ASP A 25 4.43 11.51 -10.32
N PRO A 26 5.48 12.35 -10.42
CA PRO A 26 6.85 12.01 -10.06
C PRO A 26 7.04 11.82 -8.55
N TYR A 27 6.03 12.16 -7.74
CA TYR A 27 6.01 12.01 -6.30
C TYR A 27 5.03 10.93 -5.82
N ALA A 28 4.20 10.38 -6.71
CA ALA A 28 3.32 9.26 -6.37
C ALA A 28 4.11 8.07 -5.84
N HIS A 29 3.50 7.31 -4.93
CA HIS A 29 4.08 6.11 -4.37
C HIS A 29 3.03 5.16 -3.80
N HIS A 30 3.45 3.92 -3.53
CA HIS A 30 2.76 2.86 -2.78
C HIS A 30 1.36 2.44 -3.24
N ASP A 31 0.34 3.30 -3.22
CA ASP A 31 -1.03 2.91 -3.55
C ASP A 31 -1.74 3.89 -4.48
N GLN A 32 -2.57 3.30 -5.33
CA GLN A 32 -3.30 3.96 -6.40
C GLN A 32 -4.62 3.20 -6.60
N ASN A 33 -5.74 3.80 -6.22
CA ASN A 33 -7.07 3.25 -6.50
C ASN A 33 -7.65 3.96 -7.71
N HIS A 34 -7.92 3.16 -8.74
CA HIS A 34 -8.68 3.57 -9.90
C HIS A 34 -10.16 3.31 -9.61
N LEU A 35 -10.97 4.36 -9.60
CA LEU A 35 -12.40 4.24 -9.35
C LEU A 35 -13.18 4.08 -10.65
N ASP A 36 -14.38 3.51 -10.56
CA ASP A 36 -15.27 3.26 -11.70
C ASP A 36 -15.72 4.55 -12.41
N ASP A 37 -15.77 5.67 -11.68
CA ASP A 37 -16.07 7.00 -12.25
C ASP A 37 -14.88 7.63 -12.99
N GLY A 38 -13.73 6.96 -13.02
CA GLY A 38 -12.51 7.42 -13.67
C GLY A 38 -11.61 8.27 -12.79
N THR A 39 -12.04 8.62 -11.58
CA THR A 39 -11.19 9.34 -10.62
C THR A 39 -10.12 8.43 -10.02
N LEU A 40 -9.01 9.02 -9.58
CA LEU A 40 -7.91 8.32 -8.93
C LEU A 40 -7.74 8.80 -7.50
N LEU A 41 -7.78 7.87 -6.53
CA LEU A 41 -7.40 8.10 -5.14
C LEU A 41 -6.02 7.47 -4.90
N TYR A 42 -5.00 8.30 -4.66
CA TYR A 42 -3.63 7.80 -4.57
C TYR A 42 -2.79 8.55 -3.53
N THR A 43 -1.64 7.97 -3.17
CA THR A 43 -0.67 8.60 -2.26
C THR A 43 0.50 9.23 -3.01
N THR A 44 0.91 10.41 -2.58
CA THR A 44 2.01 11.20 -3.16
C THR A 44 2.75 11.99 -2.08
N LEU A 45 3.75 12.79 -2.46
CA LEU A 45 4.51 13.63 -1.55
C LEU A 45 4.29 15.12 -1.86
N GLU A 46 4.18 15.92 -0.81
CA GLU A 46 4.18 17.38 -0.90
C GLU A 46 5.26 17.98 0.01
N PRO A 47 5.94 19.05 -0.43
CA PRO A 47 6.92 19.73 0.40
C PRO A 47 6.21 20.38 1.59
N LEU A 48 6.74 20.16 2.78
CA LEU A 48 6.27 20.84 3.98
C LEU A 48 6.65 22.33 3.91
N THR A 49 5.75 23.18 4.38
CA THR A 49 6.08 24.59 4.68
C THR A 49 7.15 24.66 5.78
N ALA A 50 7.82 25.81 5.90
CA ALA A 50 8.84 26.00 6.95
C ALA A 50 8.26 25.75 8.37
N ASP A 51 7.03 26.21 8.62
CA ASP A 51 6.35 26.02 9.89
C ASP A 51 5.95 24.56 10.14
N GLU A 52 5.60 23.82 9.10
CA GLU A 52 5.36 22.37 9.18
C GLU A 52 6.64 21.60 9.45
N ALA A 53 7.70 21.89 8.70
CA ALA A 53 9.01 21.27 8.86
C ALA A 53 9.56 21.50 10.28
N ALA A 54 9.39 22.70 10.85
CA ALA A 54 9.81 23.02 12.21
C ALA A 54 9.07 22.21 13.31
N ARG A 55 7.90 21.63 13.00
CA ARG A 55 7.14 20.79 13.93
C ARG A 55 7.51 19.31 13.85
N VAL A 56 8.27 18.89 12.84
CA VAL A 56 8.72 17.50 12.70
C VAL A 56 9.65 17.16 13.86
N ARG A 57 9.29 16.12 14.61
CA ARG A 57 10.09 15.60 15.73
C ARG A 57 10.68 14.25 15.34
N GLY A 58 12.00 14.11 15.48
CA GLY A 58 12.74 12.91 15.11
C GLY A 58 13.23 12.96 13.65
N GLY A 59 13.43 11.79 13.06
CA GLY A 59 14.07 11.65 11.74
C GLY A 59 15.60 11.48 11.82
N ILE A 60 16.23 11.27 10.67
CA ILE A 60 17.68 11.15 10.55
C ILE A 60 18.22 12.48 10.01
N PRO A 61 18.99 13.26 10.79
CA PRO A 61 19.56 14.51 10.31
C PRO A 61 20.41 14.31 9.05
N GLY A 62 20.27 15.19 8.05
CA GLY A 62 20.99 15.11 6.78
C GLY A 62 20.38 14.12 5.78
N SER A 63 19.19 13.58 6.05
CA SER A 63 18.44 12.71 5.14
C SER A 63 17.31 13.41 4.38
N GLU A 64 17.18 14.73 4.56
CA GLU A 64 16.23 15.59 3.86
C GLU A 64 16.46 15.55 2.34
N ALA A 65 15.43 15.91 1.57
CA ALA A 65 15.55 15.99 0.12
C ALA A 65 16.50 17.14 -0.30
N PRO A 66 17.01 17.14 -1.55
CA PRO A 66 17.86 18.22 -2.05
C PRO A 66 17.29 19.61 -1.74
N GLY A 67 18.14 20.52 -1.24
CA GLY A 67 17.70 21.82 -0.74
C GLY A 67 17.23 21.83 0.71
N GLY A 68 17.36 20.72 1.46
CA GLY A 68 16.94 20.62 2.86
C GLY A 68 15.43 20.51 3.05
N ILE A 69 14.71 20.16 1.99
CA ILE A 69 13.24 20.11 1.99
C ILE A 69 12.77 18.83 2.69
N ILE A 70 11.84 18.99 3.62
CA ILE A 70 11.11 17.87 4.22
C ILE A 70 9.81 17.68 3.44
N TYR A 71 9.51 16.44 3.06
CA TYR A 71 8.28 16.08 2.38
C TYR A 71 7.34 15.34 3.34
N GLY A 72 6.05 15.63 3.24
CA GLY A 72 4.98 14.88 3.89
C GLY A 72 4.24 14.01 2.88
N ASP A 73 3.80 12.84 3.33
CA ASP A 73 2.83 12.03 2.59
C ASP A 73 1.49 12.79 2.47
N CYS A 74 0.91 12.74 1.29
CA CYS A 74 -0.34 13.37 0.91
C CYS A 74 -1.25 12.35 0.21
N ILE A 75 -2.57 12.53 0.35
CA ILE A 75 -3.59 11.77 -0.36
C ILE A 75 -4.25 12.70 -1.37
N LYS A 76 -4.26 12.30 -2.65
CA LYS A 76 -4.91 13.05 -3.72
C LYS A 76 -6.08 12.26 -4.29
N LEU A 77 -7.19 12.96 -4.51
CA LEU A 77 -8.32 12.52 -5.32
C LEU A 77 -8.38 13.42 -6.55
N VAL A 78 -8.16 12.85 -7.73
CA VAL A 78 -8.10 13.60 -8.98
C VAL A 78 -9.05 13.04 -10.01
N ASP A 79 -9.60 13.90 -10.87
CA ASP A 79 -10.19 13.53 -12.15
C ASP A 79 -9.17 13.87 -13.26
N PRO A 80 -8.19 12.99 -13.50
CA PRO A 80 -7.04 13.33 -14.33
C PRO A 80 -7.40 13.38 -15.83
N TRP A 81 -8.63 12.98 -16.19
CA TRP A 81 -9.09 12.83 -17.56
C TRP A 81 -10.02 13.95 -18.03
N SER A 82 -10.46 14.81 -17.10
CA SER A 82 -11.43 15.88 -17.35
C SER A 82 -11.07 16.81 -18.52
N VAL A 83 -9.77 16.94 -18.83
CA VAL A 83 -9.25 17.79 -19.92
C VAL A 83 -8.52 17.02 -21.03
N SER A 84 -7.95 15.84 -20.75
CA SER A 84 -7.20 15.08 -21.74
C SER A 84 -6.92 13.62 -21.33
N ASN A 85 -6.55 12.77 -22.29
CA ASN A 85 -6.12 11.38 -22.03
C ASN A 85 -4.65 11.25 -21.56
N ASN A 86 -3.91 12.36 -21.47
CA ASN A 86 -2.50 12.43 -21.06
C ASN A 86 -2.29 13.60 -20.10
N SER A 87 -2.03 13.32 -18.84
CA SER A 87 -1.90 14.36 -17.82
C SER A 87 -0.65 14.15 -16.96
N SER A 88 -0.08 15.25 -16.48
CA SER A 88 1.08 15.29 -15.57
C SER A 88 0.70 15.96 -14.26
N SER A 89 1.37 15.61 -13.17
CA SER A 89 1.34 16.37 -11.91
C SER A 89 1.63 17.88 -12.06
N ALA A 90 2.33 18.28 -13.13
CA ALA A 90 2.60 19.69 -13.45
C ALA A 90 1.34 20.47 -13.87
N ASP A 91 0.27 19.77 -14.23
CA ASP A 91 -1.00 20.38 -14.63
C ASP A 91 -1.87 20.80 -13.42
N PHE A 92 -1.37 20.60 -12.19
CA PHE A 92 -2.06 20.95 -10.95
C PHE A 92 -1.40 22.13 -10.23
N ASP A 93 -2.10 23.26 -10.17
CA ASP A 93 -1.90 24.32 -9.16
C ASP A 93 -2.83 24.03 -7.96
N GLY A 94 -2.29 23.71 -6.79
CA GLY A 94 -3.12 23.47 -5.60
C GLY A 94 -2.39 22.94 -4.36
N SER A 95 -2.30 23.79 -3.35
CA SER A 95 -1.62 23.69 -2.06
C SER A 95 -2.44 23.07 -0.90
N ASN A 96 -1.72 22.63 0.16
CA ASN A 96 -2.10 22.51 1.59
C ASN A 96 -2.33 21.10 2.20
N GLY A 97 -1.46 20.12 1.93
CA GLY A 97 -1.41 18.87 2.70
C GLY A 97 -0.59 18.96 4.01
N LYS A 98 -1.25 18.82 5.17
CA LYS A 98 -0.59 18.78 6.49
C LYS A 98 0.10 17.43 6.75
N GLY A 99 1.44 17.43 6.76
CA GLY A 99 2.32 16.69 7.68
C GLY A 99 2.19 15.16 7.87
N GLY A 100 2.94 14.39 7.09
CA GLY A 100 3.98 13.45 7.55
C GLY A 100 3.63 12.24 8.41
N ALA A 101 3.14 11.16 7.79
CA ALA A 101 3.33 9.76 8.20
C ALA A 101 3.35 8.89 6.94
N LYS A 102 4.28 7.92 6.80
CA LYS A 102 4.36 7.11 5.57
C LYS A 102 3.05 6.40 5.26
N LEU A 103 2.32 6.90 4.26
CA LEU A 103 1.06 6.35 3.80
C LEU A 103 1.34 5.24 2.80
N LEU A 104 0.73 4.08 3.02
CA LEU A 104 0.99 2.88 2.23
C LEU A 104 -0.22 2.37 1.47
N CYS A 105 -1.40 2.67 1.99
CA CYS A 105 -2.65 2.23 1.43
C CYS A 105 -3.70 3.29 1.70
N VAL A 106 -4.44 3.61 0.65
CA VAL A 106 -5.63 4.44 0.72
C VAL A 106 -6.78 3.64 0.12
N SER A 107 -8.00 3.84 0.59
CA SER A 107 -9.23 3.31 -0.04
C SER A 107 -10.42 4.12 0.46
N PHE A 108 -11.59 3.91 -0.10
CA PHE A 108 -12.83 4.46 0.43
C PHE A 108 -13.53 3.47 1.36
N ASP A 109 -14.17 4.00 2.40
CA ASP A 109 -15.25 3.29 3.07
C ASP A 109 -16.57 3.47 2.30
N SER A 110 -17.61 2.74 2.70
CA SER A 110 -18.94 2.78 2.06
C SER A 110 -19.65 4.14 2.20
N GLU A 111 -19.16 5.03 3.06
CA GLU A 111 -19.67 6.38 3.25
C GLU A 111 -18.86 7.43 2.44
N GLY A 112 -17.81 6.99 1.74
CA GLY A 112 -16.93 7.86 0.95
C GLY A 112 -15.84 8.56 1.77
N ASN A 113 -15.60 8.15 3.01
CA ASN A 113 -14.47 8.57 3.83
C ASN A 113 -13.21 7.80 3.44
N ILE A 114 -12.04 8.36 3.75
CA ILE A 114 -10.76 7.78 3.36
C ILE A 114 -10.26 6.83 4.45
N ILE A 115 -10.03 5.57 4.10
CA ILE A 115 -9.26 4.63 4.91
C ILE A 115 -7.78 4.83 4.56
N ALA A 116 -6.96 5.20 5.54
CA ALA A 116 -5.54 5.48 5.35
C ALA A 116 -4.69 4.60 6.26
N SER A 117 -3.76 3.83 5.67
CA SER A 117 -2.78 3.02 6.39
C SER A 117 -1.43 3.72 6.48
N THR A 118 -0.95 3.94 7.71
CA THR A 118 0.34 4.56 8.00
C THR A 118 1.33 3.52 8.53
N ARG A 119 2.43 3.26 7.80
CA ARG A 119 3.43 2.24 8.18
C ARG A 119 4.14 2.61 9.46
N ASN A 120 4.75 3.80 9.44
CA ASN A 120 5.75 4.19 10.42
C ASN A 120 5.10 4.61 11.75
N ALA A 121 3.85 5.09 11.69
CA ALA A 121 3.05 5.36 12.87
C ALA A 121 2.27 4.11 13.34
N SER A 122 2.36 2.98 12.64
CA SER A 122 1.66 1.74 12.95
C SER A 122 0.18 1.98 13.23
N GLY A 123 -0.52 2.56 12.26
CA GLY A 123 -1.93 2.92 12.42
C GLY A 123 -2.74 2.95 11.13
N VAL A 124 -3.99 2.51 11.24
CA VAL A 124 -5.05 2.64 10.22
C VAL A 124 -6.04 3.68 10.71
N PHE A 125 -6.43 4.61 9.85
CA PHE A 125 -7.36 5.71 10.15
C PHE A 125 -8.52 5.72 9.16
N ILE A 126 -9.70 6.14 9.62
CA ILE A 126 -10.76 6.63 8.73
C ILE A 126 -10.86 8.13 8.90
N ILE A 127 -10.73 8.85 7.80
CA ILE A 127 -10.68 10.31 7.75
C ILE A 127 -11.88 10.81 6.95
N SER A 128 -12.67 11.71 7.53
CA SER A 128 -13.75 12.36 6.81
C SER A 128 -13.21 13.09 5.60
N ARG A 129 -13.73 12.77 4.41
CA ARG A 129 -13.36 13.50 3.19
C ARG A 129 -13.86 14.95 3.21
N GLN A 130 -14.92 15.23 3.95
CA GLN A 130 -15.55 16.54 3.99
C GLN A 130 -14.82 17.48 4.96
N THR A 131 -14.43 16.98 6.14
CA THR A 131 -13.88 17.83 7.21
C THR A 131 -12.38 17.63 7.44
N GLY A 132 -11.81 16.51 6.97
CA GLY A 132 -10.45 16.09 7.28
C GLY A 132 -10.28 15.54 8.71
N GLU A 133 -11.37 15.38 9.46
CA GLU A 133 -11.32 14.85 10.83
C GLU A 133 -11.10 13.33 10.84
N VAL A 134 -10.35 12.85 11.81
CA VAL A 134 -10.20 11.42 12.07
C VAL A 134 -11.46 10.90 12.76
N LEU A 135 -12.26 10.12 12.05
CA LEU A 135 -13.51 9.53 12.53
C LEU A 135 -13.25 8.22 13.30
N TRP A 136 -12.18 7.50 12.95
CA TRP A 136 -11.83 6.23 13.56
C TRP A 136 -10.34 5.94 13.40
N HIS A 137 -9.77 5.16 14.31
CA HIS A 137 -8.39 4.70 14.21
C HIS A 137 -8.16 3.34 14.91
N LEU A 138 -7.17 2.61 14.42
CA LEU A 138 -6.61 1.39 15.01
C LEU A 138 -5.09 1.46 14.93
N THR A 139 -4.40 1.36 16.06
CA THR A 139 -2.96 1.62 16.16
C THR A 139 -2.23 0.47 16.87
N ALA A 140 -0.90 0.57 16.96
CA ALA A 140 -0.10 -0.28 17.84
C ALA A 140 -0.67 -0.33 19.28
N PRO A 141 -0.62 -1.49 19.96
CA PRO A 141 0.04 -2.74 19.53
C PRO A 141 -0.82 -3.63 18.61
N VAL A 142 -2.05 -3.23 18.28
CA VAL A 142 -2.96 -4.05 17.48
C VAL A 142 -2.44 -4.22 16.06
N VAL A 143 -2.07 -3.14 15.39
CA VAL A 143 -1.43 -3.20 14.06
C VAL A 143 -0.03 -2.61 14.14
N CYS A 144 0.92 -3.20 13.42
CA CYS A 144 2.32 -2.76 13.41
C CYS A 144 2.87 -2.81 11.98
N GLN A 145 3.21 -1.64 11.44
CA GLN A 145 3.81 -1.49 10.11
C GLN A 145 2.98 -2.12 8.97
N GLN A 146 1.66 -2.13 9.16
CA GLN A 146 0.64 -2.80 8.34
C GLN A 146 0.45 -2.21 6.93
N HIS A 147 -0.06 -3.03 6.01
CA HIS A 147 -0.40 -2.69 4.63
C HIS A 147 -1.85 -3.10 4.28
N CYS A 148 -2.33 -2.60 3.14
CA CYS A 148 -3.57 -3.06 2.49
C CYS A 148 -4.82 -3.01 3.38
N ALA A 149 -5.02 -1.91 4.11
CA ALA A 149 -6.23 -1.70 4.91
C ALA A 149 -7.39 -1.22 4.01
N HIS A 150 -8.47 -2.00 3.93
CA HIS A 150 -9.65 -1.66 3.14
C HIS A 150 -10.92 -2.29 3.74
N GLN A 151 -12.06 -1.65 3.51
CA GLN A 151 -13.36 -2.19 3.93
C GLN A 151 -13.75 -3.38 3.06
N ILE A 152 -14.34 -4.42 3.66
CA ILE A 152 -14.70 -5.67 2.96
C ILE A 152 -16.20 -5.99 2.95
N ASN A 153 -17.02 -5.23 3.66
CA ASN A 153 -18.48 -5.43 3.70
C ASN A 153 -19.21 -4.15 4.10
N SER A 154 -20.52 -4.12 3.93
CA SER A 154 -21.38 -2.97 4.30
C SER A 154 -21.46 -2.70 5.80
N ALA A 155 -21.05 -3.64 6.65
CA ALA A 155 -20.99 -3.44 8.11
C ALA A 155 -19.77 -2.61 8.54
N GLY A 156 -18.87 -2.27 7.62
CA GLY A 156 -17.69 -1.47 7.91
C GLY A 156 -16.51 -2.27 8.46
N ASP A 157 -16.51 -3.59 8.31
CA ASP A 157 -15.35 -4.40 8.71
C ASP A 157 -14.16 -4.13 7.77
N ILE A 158 -12.96 -4.05 8.35
CA ILE A 158 -11.73 -3.70 7.66
C ILE A 158 -10.80 -4.91 7.65
N LEU A 159 -10.38 -5.35 6.46
CA LEU A 159 -9.32 -6.33 6.29
C LEU A 159 -7.97 -5.61 6.23
N ILE A 160 -7.01 -6.12 7.00
CA ILE A 160 -5.68 -5.52 7.15
C ILE A 160 -4.63 -6.63 7.06
N LEU A 161 -3.57 -6.41 6.28
CA LEU A 161 -2.34 -7.20 6.38
C LEU A 161 -1.41 -6.52 7.39
N ASP A 162 -1.29 -7.10 8.57
CA ASP A 162 -0.45 -6.60 9.66
C ASP A 162 0.92 -7.28 9.61
N ASN A 163 1.92 -6.56 9.09
CA ASN A 163 3.28 -7.07 8.89
C ASN A 163 4.00 -7.41 10.20
N GLY A 164 3.64 -6.74 11.31
CA GLY A 164 4.11 -7.07 12.66
C GLY A 164 5.52 -6.59 13.01
N VAL A 165 6.17 -5.81 12.14
CA VAL A 165 7.52 -5.29 12.41
C VAL A 165 7.48 -4.32 13.60
N PHE A 166 8.42 -4.49 14.53
CA PHE A 166 8.49 -3.72 15.79
C PHE A 166 7.25 -3.85 16.70
N ARG A 167 6.48 -4.95 16.59
CA ARG A 167 5.39 -5.20 17.52
C ARG A 167 5.92 -5.21 18.97
N PRO A 168 5.36 -4.39 19.88
CA PRO A 168 5.79 -4.38 21.26
C PRO A 168 5.68 -5.75 21.90
N GLU A 169 6.62 -6.06 22.81
CA GLU A 169 6.61 -7.26 23.65
C GLU A 169 6.75 -8.60 22.90
N ILE A 170 7.01 -8.57 21.59
CA ILE A 170 7.24 -9.76 20.77
C ILE A 170 8.69 -9.79 20.28
N SER A 171 9.42 -10.83 20.66
CA SER A 171 10.82 -11.03 20.26
C SER A 171 10.97 -11.60 18.84
N VAL A 172 10.01 -12.42 18.40
CA VAL A 172 10.01 -13.06 17.07
C VAL A 172 8.88 -12.44 16.25
N PRO A 173 9.19 -11.57 15.26
CA PRO A 173 8.15 -10.90 14.49
C PRO A 173 7.43 -11.91 13.59
N PHE A 174 6.14 -11.67 13.36
CA PHE A 174 5.29 -12.47 12.49
C PHE A 174 4.28 -11.57 11.79
N SER A 175 3.83 -11.99 10.61
CA SER A 175 2.75 -11.31 9.91
C SER A 175 1.42 -12.01 10.17
N ARG A 176 0.33 -11.24 10.06
CA ARG A 176 -1.03 -11.77 10.14
C ARG A 176 -1.96 -11.00 9.22
N ALA A 177 -2.99 -11.67 8.72
CA ALA A 177 -4.15 -11.00 8.12
C ALA A 177 -5.27 -10.96 9.17
N ILE A 178 -5.89 -9.81 9.36
CA ILE A 178 -6.96 -9.63 10.36
C ILE A 178 -8.17 -8.93 9.75
N ILE A 179 -9.37 -9.34 10.18
CA ILE A 179 -10.61 -8.60 9.95
C ILE A 179 -11.00 -7.93 11.26
N VAL A 180 -11.12 -6.61 11.25
CA VAL A 180 -11.43 -5.80 12.43
C VAL A 180 -12.75 -5.05 12.23
N SER A 181 -13.64 -5.11 13.22
CA SER A 181 -14.89 -4.34 13.20
C SER A 181 -14.67 -2.86 13.53
N ARG A 182 -15.69 -2.03 13.27
CA ARG A 182 -15.71 -0.62 13.69
C ARG A 182 -15.56 -0.45 15.22
N ASP A 183 -16.04 -1.42 16.00
CA ASP A 183 -15.85 -1.48 17.46
C ASP A 183 -14.47 -2.04 17.88
N LYS A 184 -13.53 -2.12 16.93
CA LYS A 184 -12.13 -2.52 17.10
C LYS A 184 -11.95 -3.97 17.58
N GLN A 185 -12.93 -4.83 17.30
CA GLN A 185 -12.84 -6.26 17.62
C GLN A 185 -12.24 -7.03 16.45
N ILE A 186 -11.22 -7.86 16.71
CA ILE A 186 -10.69 -8.79 15.71
C ILE A 186 -11.70 -9.92 15.55
N LYS A 187 -12.39 -9.94 14.41
CA LYS A 187 -13.40 -10.95 14.05
C LYS A 187 -12.78 -12.20 13.43
N TRP A 188 -11.62 -12.06 12.81
CA TRP A 188 -10.89 -13.13 12.18
C TRP A 188 -9.40 -12.81 12.17
N GLU A 189 -8.56 -13.84 12.32
CA GLU A 189 -7.11 -13.75 12.23
C GLU A 189 -6.57 -14.98 11.50
N TYR A 190 -5.71 -14.74 10.52
CA TYR A 190 -4.78 -15.75 10.02
C TYR A 190 -3.35 -15.36 10.35
N LYS A 191 -2.62 -16.29 10.97
CA LYS A 191 -1.18 -16.25 11.18
C LYS A 191 -0.65 -17.67 11.10
N ASP A 192 0.66 -17.82 10.88
CA ASP A 192 1.27 -19.13 11.05
C ASP A 192 1.18 -19.57 12.52
N THR A 193 0.56 -20.72 12.74
CA THR A 193 0.41 -21.36 14.07
C THR A 193 1.39 -22.52 14.27
N THR A 194 2.22 -22.84 13.27
CA THR A 194 3.06 -24.03 13.25
C THR A 194 4.50 -23.76 13.68
N THR A 195 5.05 -22.58 13.37
CA THR A 195 6.46 -22.23 13.66
C THR A 195 6.60 -20.99 14.53
N GLY A 196 5.59 -20.69 15.35
CA GLY A 196 5.57 -19.48 16.16
C GLY A 196 5.48 -18.19 15.32
N GLY A 197 4.93 -18.28 14.10
CA GLY A 197 4.74 -17.16 13.20
C GLY A 197 5.80 -17.03 12.09
N LEU A 198 6.88 -17.81 12.14
CA LEU A 198 7.97 -17.73 11.14
C LEU A 198 7.56 -18.21 9.74
N GLY A 199 6.58 -19.11 9.65
CA GLY A 199 6.06 -19.67 8.40
C GLY A 199 5.18 -18.69 7.62
N PHE A 200 4.92 -17.51 8.19
CA PHE A 200 4.29 -16.39 7.51
C PHE A 200 4.81 -15.06 8.08
N PHE A 201 5.82 -14.50 7.42
CA PHE A 201 6.37 -13.20 7.79
C PHE A 201 6.84 -12.41 6.56
N THR A 202 6.19 -11.28 6.30
CA THR A 202 6.62 -10.29 5.32
C THR A 202 6.80 -8.92 5.98
N PRO A 203 8.02 -8.39 6.12
CA PRO A 203 8.28 -7.14 6.87
C PRO A 203 7.89 -5.85 6.12
N PHE A 204 7.52 -5.96 4.85
CA PHE A 204 7.13 -4.84 3.98
C PHE A 204 6.15 -5.32 2.92
N MET A 205 5.42 -4.37 2.32
CA MET A 205 4.48 -4.64 1.22
C MET A 205 3.45 -5.72 1.59
N GLY A 206 2.85 -6.32 0.56
CA GLY A 206 1.89 -7.40 0.69
C GLY A 206 0.46 -6.89 0.67
N SER A 207 -0.45 -7.84 0.54
CA SER A 207 -1.88 -7.60 0.54
C SER A 207 -2.65 -8.76 1.14
N ALA A 208 -3.90 -8.48 1.51
CA ALA A 208 -4.92 -9.48 1.72
C ALA A 208 -6.15 -9.06 0.90
N GLN A 209 -6.87 -10.00 0.31
CA GLN A 209 -8.09 -9.75 -0.45
C GLN A 209 -9.15 -10.75 0.00
N LYS A 210 -10.30 -10.26 0.47
CA LYS A 210 -11.46 -11.12 0.72
C LYS A 210 -12.05 -11.56 -0.61
N LEU A 211 -12.24 -12.85 -0.79
CA LEU A 211 -12.81 -13.46 -1.99
C LEU A 211 -14.30 -13.75 -1.79
N GLU A 212 -15.05 -13.79 -2.88
CA GLU A 212 -16.50 -14.05 -2.84
C GLU A 212 -16.88 -15.42 -2.25
N ASN A 213 -16.00 -16.42 -2.34
CA ASN A 213 -16.20 -17.75 -1.73
C ASN A 213 -15.98 -17.75 -0.20
N GLY A 214 -15.67 -16.59 0.40
CA GLY A 214 -15.36 -16.44 1.82
C GLY A 214 -13.87 -16.57 2.13
N ASN A 215 -13.04 -17.10 1.23
CA ASN A 215 -11.60 -17.23 1.48
C ASN A 215 -10.89 -15.87 1.45
N VAL A 216 -9.64 -15.86 1.89
CA VAL A 216 -8.76 -14.69 1.84
C VAL A 216 -7.53 -15.06 1.02
N LEU A 217 -7.29 -14.32 -0.06
CA LEU A 217 -6.02 -14.37 -0.77
C LEU A 217 -5.01 -13.50 -0.01
N ILE A 218 -3.84 -14.03 0.31
CA ILE A 218 -2.78 -13.32 1.01
C ILE A 218 -1.53 -13.32 0.14
N CYS A 219 -0.93 -12.14 0.00
CA CYS A 219 0.32 -11.91 -0.69
C CYS A 219 1.45 -11.69 0.34
N GLU A 220 2.30 -12.70 0.50
CA GLU A 220 3.52 -12.65 1.29
C GLU A 220 4.65 -12.07 0.42
N ALA A 221 4.76 -10.74 0.46
CA ALA A 221 5.60 -10.00 -0.47
C ALA A 221 7.06 -10.40 -0.47
N ALA A 222 7.70 -10.54 0.69
CA ALA A 222 9.15 -10.73 0.77
C ALA A 222 9.67 -12.05 0.16
N THR A 223 8.82 -13.08 0.09
CA THR A 223 9.18 -14.42 -0.39
C THR A 223 8.54 -14.77 -1.73
N GLY A 224 7.80 -13.84 -2.35
CA GLY A 224 7.11 -14.08 -3.62
C GLY A 224 5.95 -15.07 -3.50
N ARG A 225 5.46 -15.35 -2.29
CA ARG A 225 4.45 -16.36 -2.01
C ARG A 225 3.06 -15.74 -1.97
N ILE A 226 2.11 -16.42 -2.61
CA ILE A 226 0.68 -16.08 -2.62
C ILE A 226 -0.06 -17.32 -2.11
N MET A 227 -0.98 -17.13 -1.18
CA MET A 227 -1.75 -18.23 -0.60
C MET A 227 -3.24 -17.88 -0.52
N GLU A 228 -4.10 -18.84 -0.79
CA GLU A 228 -5.53 -18.73 -0.51
C GLU A 228 -5.84 -19.49 0.78
N VAL A 229 -6.44 -18.78 1.73
CA VAL A 229 -6.75 -19.29 3.06
C VAL A 229 -8.25 -19.29 3.28
N THR A 230 -8.79 -20.40 3.74
CA THR A 230 -10.20 -20.50 4.13
C THR A 230 -10.48 -19.72 5.41
N GLU A 231 -11.76 -19.46 5.69
CA GLU A 231 -12.18 -18.79 6.93
C GLU A 231 -11.78 -19.57 8.20
N ASP A 232 -11.70 -20.90 8.12
CA ASP A 232 -11.20 -21.76 9.21
C ASP A 232 -9.66 -21.86 9.27
N GLY A 233 -8.94 -21.09 8.44
CA GLY A 233 -7.49 -20.93 8.54
C GLY A 233 -6.66 -21.97 7.79
N LYS A 234 -7.25 -22.73 6.86
CA LYS A 234 -6.53 -23.72 6.04
C LYS A 234 -6.03 -23.08 4.74
N VAL A 235 -4.76 -23.30 4.43
CA VAL A 235 -4.21 -22.98 3.10
C VAL A 235 -4.73 -24.03 2.11
N VAL A 236 -5.49 -23.59 1.11
CA VAL A 236 -6.10 -24.48 0.09
C VAL A 236 -5.48 -24.32 -1.29
N TRP A 237 -4.72 -23.24 -1.50
CA TRP A 237 -3.94 -23.02 -2.70
C TRP A 237 -2.72 -22.17 -2.36
N GLU A 238 -1.62 -22.41 -3.05
CA GLU A 238 -0.36 -21.70 -2.88
C GLU A 238 0.37 -21.59 -4.22
N PHE A 239 1.03 -20.45 -4.42
CA PHE A 239 1.93 -20.22 -5.53
C PHE A 239 3.13 -19.40 -5.05
N ILE A 240 4.32 -19.76 -5.51
CA ILE A 240 5.55 -19.02 -5.25
C ILE A 240 6.10 -18.57 -6.60
N VAL A 241 6.33 -17.27 -6.77
CA VAL A 241 6.97 -16.73 -7.98
C VAL A 241 8.37 -17.34 -8.12
N PRO A 242 8.63 -18.18 -9.14
CA PRO A 242 9.91 -18.89 -9.26
C PRO A 242 11.01 -18.01 -9.87
N GLN A 243 10.66 -16.88 -10.50
CA GLN A 243 11.61 -15.99 -11.13
C GLN A 243 12.22 -15.02 -10.13
N LEU A 244 13.54 -15.07 -9.99
CA LEU A 244 14.33 -14.04 -9.30
C LEU A 244 14.80 -13.01 -10.32
N GLN A 245 14.61 -11.72 -10.02
CA GLN A 245 15.08 -10.61 -10.85
C GLN A 245 15.82 -9.57 -10.03
N ASP A 246 16.59 -8.71 -10.70
CA ASP A 246 17.23 -7.54 -10.12
C ASP A 246 16.84 -6.25 -10.86
N TYR A 247 17.27 -5.11 -10.34
CA TYR A 247 16.91 -3.82 -10.90
C TYR A 247 17.81 -3.36 -12.06
N LYS A 248 18.81 -4.16 -12.49
CA LYS A 248 19.84 -3.69 -13.44
C LYS A 248 19.27 -3.28 -14.80
N ALA A 249 18.14 -3.85 -15.18
CA ALA A 249 17.46 -3.52 -16.43
C ALA A 249 16.67 -2.20 -16.38
N VAL A 250 16.35 -1.69 -15.20
CA VAL A 250 15.41 -0.56 -15.01
C VAL A 250 15.98 0.61 -14.21
N MET A 251 17.13 0.44 -13.56
CA MET A 251 17.79 1.48 -12.77
C MET A 251 19.14 1.91 -13.39
N SER A 252 19.48 3.17 -13.19
CA SER A 252 20.80 3.71 -13.51
C SER A 252 21.90 3.17 -12.58
N LYS A 253 23.17 3.38 -12.94
CA LYS A 253 24.32 2.96 -12.12
C LYS A 253 24.29 3.56 -10.72
N ASP A 254 23.94 4.83 -10.60
CA ASP A 254 23.93 5.54 -9.31
C ASP A 254 22.79 5.04 -8.41
N GLU A 255 21.62 4.76 -8.98
CA GLU A 255 20.48 4.16 -8.27
C GLU A 255 20.81 2.75 -7.77
N LEU A 256 21.47 1.93 -8.59
CA LEU A 256 21.92 0.60 -8.19
C LEU A 256 22.94 0.65 -7.05
N ALA A 257 23.89 1.58 -7.10
CA ALA A 257 24.87 1.76 -6.02
C ALA A 257 24.19 2.18 -4.70
N GLU A 258 23.18 3.05 -4.77
CA GLU A 258 22.36 3.38 -3.61
C GLU A 258 21.57 2.16 -3.11
N MET A 259 20.95 1.38 -4.00
CA MET A 259 20.22 0.15 -3.63
C MET A 259 21.14 -0.86 -2.93
N GLU A 260 22.37 -1.05 -3.43
CA GLU A 260 23.37 -1.91 -2.80
C GLU A 260 23.73 -1.41 -1.39
N ARG A 261 23.97 -0.11 -1.23
CA ARG A 261 24.27 0.51 0.06
C ARG A 261 23.16 0.32 1.10
N ILE A 262 21.90 0.24 0.66
CA ILE A 262 20.74 0.00 1.54
C ILE A 262 20.30 -1.47 1.61
N GLY A 263 21.07 -2.40 1.03
CA GLY A 263 20.85 -3.85 1.15
C GLY A 263 19.87 -4.47 0.14
N PHE A 264 19.65 -3.86 -1.02
CA PHE A 264 18.74 -4.32 -2.08
C PHE A 264 19.48 -4.79 -3.35
N SER A 265 20.73 -5.27 -3.23
CA SER A 265 21.55 -5.71 -4.37
C SER A 265 21.30 -7.14 -4.86
N ASN A 266 20.53 -7.94 -4.11
CA ASN A 266 20.27 -9.33 -4.46
C ASN A 266 19.08 -9.49 -5.39
N GLN A 267 19.09 -10.57 -6.18
CA GLN A 267 17.91 -10.96 -6.93
C GLN A 267 16.78 -11.31 -5.95
N SER A 268 15.56 -10.92 -6.29
CA SER A 268 14.38 -11.12 -5.46
C SER A 268 13.20 -11.51 -6.34
N ASN A 269 12.29 -12.31 -5.79
CA ASN A 269 10.98 -12.59 -6.33
C ASN A 269 9.88 -11.81 -5.59
N ALA A 270 10.27 -10.73 -4.89
CA ALA A 270 9.33 -9.99 -4.07
C ALA A 270 8.19 -9.40 -4.92
N ILE A 271 6.97 -9.60 -4.46
CA ILE A 271 5.75 -9.12 -5.09
C ILE A 271 5.13 -8.02 -4.25
N PHE A 272 4.77 -6.89 -4.86
CA PHE A 272 4.22 -5.77 -4.10
C PHE A 272 2.82 -6.07 -3.56
N ARG A 273 1.97 -6.64 -4.42
CA ARG A 273 0.55 -6.92 -4.18
C ARG A 273 0.09 -8.02 -5.15
N ALA A 274 -0.90 -8.80 -4.74
CA ALA A 274 -1.58 -9.76 -5.62
C ALA A 274 -3.10 -9.61 -5.49
N TYR A 275 -3.79 -9.91 -6.59
CA TYR A 275 -5.24 -9.96 -6.68
C TYR A 275 -5.65 -11.25 -7.38
N LYS A 276 -6.78 -11.81 -6.99
CA LYS A 276 -7.44 -12.93 -7.65
C LYS A 276 -8.82 -12.48 -8.09
N TYR A 277 -9.12 -12.75 -9.35
CA TYR A 277 -10.37 -12.47 -10.02
C TYR A 277 -10.93 -13.77 -10.58
N ARG A 278 -12.24 -13.86 -10.68
CA ARG A 278 -12.93 -14.89 -11.43
C ARG A 278 -12.93 -14.56 -12.93
N PRO A 279 -13.05 -15.56 -13.81
CA PRO A 279 -13.09 -15.33 -15.25
C PRO A 279 -14.12 -14.29 -15.69
N GLU A 280 -15.30 -14.25 -15.05
CA GLU A 280 -16.37 -13.28 -15.34
C GLU A 280 -16.04 -11.83 -14.92
N GLU A 281 -15.12 -11.63 -13.97
CA GLU A 281 -14.66 -10.31 -13.52
C GLU A 281 -13.60 -9.73 -14.47
N VAL A 282 -12.89 -10.60 -15.19
CA VAL A 282 -11.84 -10.23 -16.16
C VAL A 282 -12.05 -10.95 -17.50
N PRO A 283 -13.22 -10.81 -18.15
CA PRO A 283 -13.60 -11.60 -19.34
C PRO A 283 -12.71 -11.35 -20.57
N TRP A 284 -11.85 -10.33 -20.51
CA TRP A 284 -10.88 -10.00 -21.54
C TRP A 284 -9.55 -10.74 -21.41
N VAL A 285 -9.28 -11.38 -20.27
CA VAL A 285 -8.13 -12.28 -20.11
C VAL A 285 -8.50 -13.60 -20.77
N LYS A 286 -7.90 -13.88 -21.93
CA LYS A 286 -8.14 -15.14 -22.65
C LYS A 286 -7.43 -16.27 -21.89
N GLU A 287 -8.13 -17.38 -21.72
CA GLU A 287 -7.47 -18.65 -21.43
C GLU A 287 -6.77 -19.07 -22.74
N ASP A 288 -5.44 -19.08 -22.73
CA ASP A 288 -4.64 -19.69 -23.80
C ASP A 288 -4.75 -21.22 -23.78
#